data_AF-A0AAD7CAH4-F1
#
_entry.id   AF-A0AAD7CAH4-F1
#
_cell.length_a   1.000
_cell.length_b   1.000
_cell.length_c   1.000
_cell.angle_alpha   90.00
_cell.angle_beta   90.00
_cell.angle_gamma   90.00
#
_symmetry.space_group_name_H-M   'P 1'
#
loop_
_entity.id
_entity.type
_entity.pdbx_description
1 polymer ?
#
loop_
_entity_poly.entity_id
_entity_poly.type
_entity_poly.pdbx_seq_one_letter_code
_entity_poly.pdbx_strand_id
1 'polypeptide(L)'
;MHDLTSLQSSLLFGSLSLIPNNTLRYILLALFALLILGHAIHLQRPSVRLNCVERHVDKAEATICHAKSYCSSKDFLCLCKQGLRLLEVKRTLSRVKCCILGSTAVLTWKKYRILSKDIETCAKDIEKIRAVVELILEVERQRRFTEDISDTEAMLSGFRVSATRAITYPHPRHVGQQSYASAGNSV
;
A
#
# COMPACT_ATOMS: atom_id res chain seq x y z
N MET A 1 -3.16 -18.27 6.42
CA MET A 1 -4.00 -19.35 5.85
C MET A 1 -3.18 -20.46 5.15
N HIS A 2 -1.87 -20.57 5.39
CA HIS A 2 -1.02 -21.63 4.80
C HIS A 2 -0.83 -22.84 5.73
N ASP A 3 -1.10 -22.71 7.04
CA ASP A 3 -0.76 -23.75 8.02
C ASP A 3 -1.81 -24.86 8.12
N LEU A 4 -3.08 -24.55 7.80
CA LEU A 4 -4.18 -25.52 7.91
C LEU A 4 -4.09 -26.64 6.85
N THR A 5 -3.56 -26.33 5.67
CA THR A 5 -3.39 -27.30 4.58
C THR A 5 -2.20 -28.25 4.81
N SER A 6 -1.16 -27.78 5.51
CA SER A 6 -0.01 -28.59 5.92
C SER A 6 -0.39 -29.62 6.99
N LEU A 7 -1.29 -29.27 7.90
CA LEU A 7 -1.73 -30.13 8.99
C LEU A 7 -2.70 -31.22 8.52
N GLN A 8 -3.52 -30.90 7.51
CA GLN A 8 -4.41 -31.87 6.87
C GLN A 8 -3.66 -32.86 5.98
N SER A 9 -2.63 -32.41 5.25
CA SER A 9 -1.84 -33.29 4.40
C SER A 9 -1.03 -34.32 5.22
N SER A 10 -0.44 -33.92 6.35
CA SER A 10 0.29 -34.84 7.24
C SER A 10 -0.63 -35.90 7.89
N LEU A 11 -1.85 -35.51 8.27
CA LEU A 11 -2.88 -36.44 8.78
C LEU A 11 -3.34 -37.46 7.72
N LEU A 12 -3.52 -37.01 6.48
CA LEU A 12 -3.86 -37.88 5.36
C LEU A 12 -2.73 -38.87 5.06
N PHE A 13 -1.48 -38.43 5.01
CA PHE A 13 -0.32 -39.32 4.83
C PHE A 13 -0.15 -40.33 5.98
N GLY A 14 -0.43 -39.91 7.23
CA GLY A 14 -0.43 -40.81 8.39
C GLY A 14 -1.51 -41.89 8.31
N SER A 15 -2.73 -41.55 7.91
CA SER A 15 -3.83 -42.51 7.77
C SER A 15 -3.64 -43.50 6.60
N LEU A 16 -3.02 -43.06 5.51
CA LEU A 16 -2.67 -43.89 4.34
C LEU A 16 -1.58 -44.92 4.63
N SER A 17 -0.75 -44.69 5.65
CA SER A 17 0.30 -45.61 6.11
C SER A 17 -0.24 -46.80 6.90
N LEU A 18 -1.46 -46.72 7.43
CA LEU A 18 -2.03 -47.76 8.31
C LEU A 18 -2.82 -48.85 7.56
N ILE A 19 -3.04 -48.70 6.25
CA ILE A 19 -3.81 -49.67 5.46
C ILE A 19 -2.86 -50.77 4.95
N PRO A 20 -3.04 -52.04 5.37
CA PRO A 20 -2.13 -53.14 5.02
C PRO A 20 -2.24 -53.61 3.57
N ASN A 21 -3.33 -53.26 2.86
CA ASN A 21 -3.55 -53.64 1.46
C ASN A 21 -2.98 -52.58 0.50
N ASN A 22 -1.92 -52.96 -0.22
CA ASN A 22 -1.23 -52.10 -1.20
C ASN A 22 -2.16 -51.60 -2.32
N THR A 23 -3.08 -52.43 -2.80
CA THR A 23 -4.06 -52.06 -3.84
C THR A 23 -5.00 -50.94 -3.41
N LEU A 24 -5.55 -51.02 -2.18
CA LEU A 24 -6.40 -49.96 -1.61
C LEU A 24 -5.63 -48.66 -1.42
N ARG A 25 -4.36 -48.74 -0.99
CA ARG A 25 -3.49 -47.57 -0.83
C ARG A 25 -3.26 -46.83 -2.15
N TYR A 26 -2.99 -47.56 -3.25
CA TYR A 26 -2.85 -46.94 -4.58
C TYR A 26 -4.15 -46.32 -5.09
N ILE A 27 -5.30 -46.97 -4.87
CA ILE A 27 -6.62 -46.43 -5.25
C ILE A 27 -6.92 -45.14 -4.49
N LEU A 28 -6.67 -45.11 -3.17
CA LEU A 28 -6.87 -43.92 -2.35
C LEU A 28 -5.94 -42.77 -2.78
N LEU A 29 -4.66 -43.05 -3.03
CA LEU A 29 -3.70 -42.07 -3.54
C LEU A 29 -4.13 -41.49 -4.89
N ALA A 30 -4.62 -42.33 -5.80
CA ALA A 30 -5.15 -41.89 -7.09
C ALA A 30 -6.39 -41.00 -6.93
N LEU A 31 -7.32 -41.36 -6.03
CA LEU A 31 -8.49 -40.55 -5.72
C LEU A 31 -8.12 -39.20 -5.08
N PHE A 32 -7.16 -39.18 -4.16
CA PHE A 32 -6.65 -37.94 -3.58
C PHE A 32 -5.97 -37.06 -4.62
N ALA A 33 -5.16 -37.64 -5.50
CA ALA A 33 -4.55 -36.91 -6.60
C ALA A 33 -5.62 -36.31 -7.54
N LEU A 34 -6.67 -37.06 -7.88
CA LEU A 34 -7.80 -36.58 -8.68
C LEU A 34 -8.61 -35.49 -7.99
N LEU A 35 -8.82 -35.59 -6.67
CA LEU A 35 -9.50 -34.56 -5.88
C LEU A 35 -8.68 -33.27 -5.82
N ILE A 36 -7.36 -33.36 -5.60
CA ILE A 36 -6.45 -32.21 -5.60
C ILE A 36 -6.43 -31.58 -7.00
N LEU A 37 -6.35 -32.39 -8.06
CA LEU A 37 -6.35 -31.92 -9.43
C LEU A 37 -7.69 -31.26 -9.79
N GLY A 38 -8.81 -31.86 -9.39
CA GLY A 38 -10.14 -31.32 -9.55
C GLY A 38 -10.32 -30.00 -8.80
N HIS A 39 -9.78 -29.90 -7.59
CA HIS A 39 -9.84 -28.67 -6.81
C HIS A 39 -8.94 -27.57 -7.40
N ALA A 40 -7.76 -27.93 -7.91
CA ALA A 40 -6.87 -27.02 -8.64
C ALA A 40 -7.53 -26.48 -9.92
N ILE A 41 -8.22 -27.34 -10.68
CA ILE A 41 -8.99 -26.96 -11.87
C ILE A 41 -10.18 -26.05 -11.47
N HIS A 42 -10.85 -26.35 -10.35
CA HIS A 42 -11.96 -25.55 -9.86
C HIS A 42 -11.51 -24.16 -9.35
N LEU A 43 -10.35 -24.07 -8.69
CA LEU A 43 -9.71 -22.81 -8.26
C LEU A 43 -9.19 -22.00 -9.45
N GLN A 44 -8.73 -22.68 -10.51
CA GLN A 44 -8.31 -22.02 -11.74
C GLN A 44 -9.47 -21.48 -12.58
N ARG A 45 -10.74 -21.79 -12.22
CA ARG A 45 -11.89 -21.28 -12.97
C ARG A 45 -11.79 -19.75 -13.12
N PRO A 46 -11.88 -19.24 -14.35
CA PRO A 46 -11.66 -17.84 -14.66
C PRO A 46 -12.67 -16.94 -13.94
N SER A 47 -13.87 -17.45 -13.62
CA SER A 47 -14.87 -16.75 -12.82
C SER A 47 -14.42 -16.48 -11.37
N VAL A 48 -13.77 -17.46 -10.73
CA VAL A 48 -13.25 -17.29 -9.36
C VAL A 48 -12.06 -16.32 -9.36
N ARG A 49 -11.16 -16.46 -10.34
CA ARG A 49 -10.03 -15.53 -10.49
C ARG A 49 -10.52 -14.12 -10.82
N LEU A 50 -11.54 -13.97 -11.67
CA LEU A 50 -12.14 -12.68 -12.01
C LEU A 50 -12.73 -12.00 -10.76
N ASN A 51 -13.51 -12.71 -9.95
CA ASN A 51 -14.06 -12.16 -8.70
C ASN A 51 -12.96 -11.73 -7.71
N CYS A 52 -11.85 -12.47 -7.66
CA CYS A 52 -10.71 -12.07 -6.84
C CYS A 52 -10.11 -10.75 -7.34
N VAL A 53 -9.90 -10.63 -8.65
CA VAL A 53 -9.37 -9.41 -9.28
C VAL A 53 -10.34 -8.22 -9.13
N GLU A 54 -11.66 -8.43 -9.26
CA GLU A 54 -12.67 -7.39 -9.00
C GLU A 54 -12.52 -6.82 -7.58
N ARG A 55 -12.31 -7.66 -6.56
CA ARG A 55 -12.04 -7.18 -5.18
C ARG A 55 -10.74 -6.38 -5.07
N HIS A 56 -9.72 -6.70 -5.86
CA HIS A 56 -8.49 -5.91 -5.89
C HIS A 56 -8.71 -4.55 -6.55
N VAL A 57 -9.56 -4.46 -7.57
CA VAL A 57 -9.98 -3.21 -8.18
C VAL A 57 -10.71 -2.33 -7.16
N ASP A 58 -11.69 -2.87 -6.43
CA ASP A 58 -12.45 -2.10 -5.44
C ASP A 58 -11.54 -1.53 -4.35
N LYS A 59 -10.56 -2.32 -3.90
CA LYS A 59 -9.52 -1.86 -2.97
C LYS A 59 -8.66 -0.75 -3.57
N ALA A 60 -8.24 -0.88 -4.83
CA ALA A 60 -7.46 0.14 -5.51
C ALA A 60 -8.24 1.45 -5.66
N GLU A 61 -9.54 1.39 -5.98
CA GLU A 61 -10.40 2.57 -6.01
C GLU A 61 -10.53 3.24 -4.65
N ALA A 62 -10.75 2.46 -3.59
CA ALA A 62 -10.79 2.99 -2.24
C ALA A 62 -9.49 3.72 -1.89
N THR A 63 -8.33 3.16 -2.25
CA THR A 63 -7.03 3.82 -2.01
C THR A 63 -6.85 5.10 -2.82
N ILE A 64 -7.31 5.14 -4.08
CA ILE A 64 -7.25 6.36 -4.92
C ILE A 64 -8.20 7.43 -4.38
N CYS A 65 -9.42 7.06 -4.00
CA CYS A 65 -10.39 7.97 -3.40
C CYS A 65 -9.87 8.55 -2.09
N HIS A 66 -9.25 7.71 -1.25
CA HIS A 66 -8.56 8.16 -0.04
C HIS A 66 -7.46 9.16 -0.41
N ALA A 67 -6.53 8.79 -1.29
CA ALA A 67 -5.43 9.67 -1.72
C ALA A 67 -5.88 11.01 -2.29
N LYS A 68 -7.02 11.06 -2.98
CA LYS A 68 -7.60 12.30 -3.53
C LYS A 68 -7.88 13.35 -2.46
N SER A 69 -8.25 12.92 -1.25
CA SER A 69 -8.52 13.83 -0.14
C SER A 69 -7.25 14.39 0.52
N TYR A 70 -6.09 13.78 0.28
CA TYR A 70 -4.82 14.16 0.92
C TYR A 70 -3.83 14.88 0.00
N CYS A 71 -3.90 14.68 -1.33
CA CYS A 71 -2.87 15.15 -2.24
C CYS A 71 -2.97 16.65 -2.57
N SER A 72 -1.81 17.30 -2.60
CA SER A 72 -1.62 18.63 -3.18
C SER A 72 -1.89 18.68 -4.70
N SER A 73 -2.07 19.89 -5.24
CA SER A 73 -2.47 20.14 -6.63
C SER A 73 -1.53 19.57 -7.70
N LYS A 74 -0.24 19.35 -7.39
CA LYS A 74 0.74 18.79 -8.33
C LYS A 74 0.61 17.28 -8.48
N ASP A 75 0.42 16.57 -7.36
CA ASP A 75 0.30 15.11 -7.32
C ASP A 75 -1.09 14.63 -7.74
N PHE A 76 -2.08 15.53 -7.71
CA PHE A 76 -3.42 15.30 -8.22
C PHE A 76 -3.44 14.82 -9.68
N LEU A 77 -2.59 15.39 -10.55
CA LEU A 77 -2.55 15.01 -11.96
C LEU A 77 -1.98 13.59 -12.16
N CYS A 78 -1.01 13.20 -11.33
CA CYS A 78 -0.48 11.83 -11.29
C CYS A 78 -1.55 10.85 -10.81
N LEU A 79 -2.29 11.22 -9.75
CA LEU A 79 -3.39 10.42 -9.22
C LEU A 79 -4.52 10.23 -10.25
N CYS A 80 -4.90 11.29 -10.97
CA CYS A 80 -5.87 11.21 -12.07
C CYS A 80 -5.40 10.27 -13.19
N LYS A 81 -4.11 10.30 -13.54
CA LYS A 81 -3.53 9.38 -14.53
C LYS A 81 -3.64 7.92 -14.06
N GLN A 82 -3.41 7.65 -12.77
CA GLN A 82 -3.60 6.30 -12.21
C GLN A 82 -5.08 5.89 -12.18
N GLY A 83 -5.99 6.83 -11.86
CA GLY A 83 -7.44 6.59 -11.94
C GLY A 83 -7.90 6.24 -13.35
N LEU A 84 -7.38 6.92 -14.38
CA LEU A 84 -7.69 6.62 -15.77
C LEU A 84 -7.19 5.24 -16.19
N ARG A 85 -5.98 4.85 -15.77
CA ARG A 85 -5.46 3.48 -15.99
C ARG A 85 -6.32 2.43 -15.29
N LEU A 86 -6.80 2.71 -14.07
CA LEU A 86 -7.69 1.78 -13.36
C LEU A 86 -9.04 1.62 -14.07
N LEU A 87 -9.57 2.70 -14.64
CA LEU A 87 -10.77 2.68 -15.50
C LEU A 87 -10.56 1.83 -16.76
N GLU A 88 -9.40 1.91 -17.40
CA GLU A 88 -9.04 1.05 -18.53
C GLU A 88 -9.03 -0.44 -18.12
N VAL A 89 -8.43 -0.76 -16.97
CA VAL A 89 -8.42 -2.13 -16.43
C VAL A 89 -9.83 -2.60 -16.06
N LYS A 90 -10.69 -1.75 -15.50
CA LYS A 90 -12.10 -2.07 -15.27
C LYS A 90 -12.83 -2.41 -16.58
N ARG A 91 -12.53 -1.66 -17.64
CA ARG A 91 -13.12 -1.87 -18.96
C ARG A 91 -12.68 -3.20 -19.57
N THR A 92 -11.40 -3.57 -19.45
CA THR A 92 -10.90 -4.87 -19.91
C THR A 92 -11.50 -6.01 -19.11
N LEU A 93 -11.57 -5.89 -17.77
CA LEU A 93 -12.22 -6.88 -16.91
C LEU A 93 -13.71 -7.07 -17.24
N SER A 94 -14.42 -5.97 -17.53
CA SER A 94 -15.82 -6.04 -17.96
C SER A 94 -15.98 -6.79 -19.29
N ARG A 95 -15.07 -6.58 -20.25
CA ARG A 95 -15.05 -7.35 -21.51
C ARG A 95 -14.81 -8.84 -21.24
N VAL A 96 -13.83 -9.16 -20.41
CA VAL A 96 -13.52 -10.54 -20.00
C VAL A 96 -14.74 -11.19 -19.33
N LYS A 97 -15.43 -10.48 -18.45
CA LYS A 97 -16.67 -10.93 -17.80
C LYS A 97 -17.76 -11.24 -18.82
N CYS A 98 -18.00 -10.34 -19.77
CA CYS A 98 -18.96 -10.57 -20.85
C CYS A 98 -18.58 -11.77 -21.72
N CYS A 99 -17.29 -11.96 -22.02
CA CYS A 99 -16.83 -13.14 -22.77
C CYS A 99 -17.06 -14.46 -22.02
N ILE A 100 -16.96 -14.45 -20.69
CA ILE A 100 -17.23 -15.63 -19.85
C ILE A 100 -18.74 -15.89 -19.78
N LEU A 101 -19.56 -14.86 -19.55
CA LEU A 101 -21.01 -14.98 -19.40
C LEU A 101 -21.72 -15.29 -20.73
N GLY A 102 -21.24 -14.71 -21.84
CA GLY A 102 -21.83 -14.89 -23.17
C GLY A 102 -21.44 -16.22 -23.85
N SER A 103 -20.48 -16.96 -23.30
CA SER A 103 -20.10 -18.26 -23.84
C SER A 103 -21.00 -19.35 -23.27
N THR A 104 -22.15 -19.57 -23.90
CA THR A 104 -23.04 -20.71 -23.62
C THR A 104 -22.45 -22.06 -24.07
N ALA A 105 -21.45 -22.02 -24.96
CA ALA A 105 -20.66 -23.18 -25.37
C ALA A 105 -19.41 -23.35 -24.48
N VAL A 106 -19.02 -24.61 -24.23
CA VAL A 106 -17.80 -24.99 -23.52
C VAL A 106 -16.61 -24.20 -24.07
N LEU A 107 -16.02 -23.33 -23.23
CA LEU A 107 -14.87 -22.51 -23.60
C LEU A 107 -13.75 -23.41 -24.12
N THR A 108 -13.36 -23.21 -25.38
CA THR A 108 -12.21 -23.92 -25.96
C THR A 108 -10.96 -23.62 -25.13
N TRP A 109 -10.10 -24.62 -24.89
CA TRP A 109 -8.89 -24.47 -24.08
C TRP A 109 -8.01 -23.26 -24.48
N LYS A 110 -7.96 -22.96 -25.79
CA LYS A 110 -7.26 -21.78 -26.32
C LYS A 110 -7.86 -20.46 -25.81
N LYS A 111 -9.19 -20.31 -25.84
CA LYS A 111 -9.89 -19.12 -25.32
C LYS A 111 -9.72 -19.00 -23.80
N TYR A 112 -9.83 -20.12 -23.10
CA TYR A 112 -9.58 -20.19 -21.65
C TYR A 112 -8.19 -19.66 -21.29
N ARG A 113 -7.15 -20.10 -22.00
CA ARG A 113 -5.77 -19.68 -21.74
C ARG A 113 -5.55 -18.20 -22.01
N ILE A 114 -6.19 -17.64 -23.04
CA ILE A 114 -6.15 -16.20 -23.33
C ILE A 114 -6.82 -15.42 -22.21
N LEU A 115 -8.06 -15.76 -21.86
CA LEU A 115 -8.81 -15.12 -20.77
C LEU A 115 -8.05 -15.18 -19.45
N SER A 116 -7.43 -16.33 -19.13
CA SER A 116 -6.64 -16.46 -17.91
C SER A 116 -5.39 -15.59 -17.92
N LYS A 117 -4.74 -15.39 -19.07
CA LYS A 117 -3.61 -14.47 -19.19
C LYS A 117 -4.06 -13.02 -19.04
N ASP A 118 -5.18 -12.65 -19.66
CA ASP A 118 -5.74 -11.30 -19.57
C ASP A 118 -6.15 -10.94 -18.13
N ILE A 119 -6.71 -11.89 -17.39
CA ILE A 119 -7.01 -11.70 -15.96
C ILE A 119 -5.72 -11.51 -15.15
N GLU A 120 -4.66 -12.27 -15.44
CA GLU A 120 -3.39 -12.17 -14.74
C GLU A 120 -2.65 -10.85 -15.04
N THR A 121 -2.69 -10.38 -16.29
CA THR A 121 -2.12 -9.07 -16.64
C THR A 121 -2.88 -7.95 -15.95
N CYS A 122 -4.22 -8.00 -15.94
CA CYS A 122 -5.03 -7.03 -15.20
C CYS A 122 -4.69 -7.03 -13.70
N ALA A 123 -4.52 -8.20 -13.08
CA ALA A 123 -4.13 -8.30 -11.67
C ALA A 123 -2.79 -7.61 -11.39
N LYS A 124 -1.78 -7.86 -12.21
CA LYS A 124 -0.45 -7.23 -12.08
C LYS A 124 -0.52 -5.72 -12.28
N ASP A 125 -1.35 -5.25 -13.21
CA ASP A 125 -1.47 -3.82 -13.46
C ASP A 125 -2.21 -3.09 -12.33
N ILE A 126 -3.20 -3.72 -11.69
CA ILE A 126 -3.84 -3.20 -10.48
C ILE A 126 -2.84 -3.10 -9.33
N GLU A 127 -2.00 -4.12 -9.13
CA GLU A 127 -0.95 -4.09 -8.10
C GLU A 127 0.05 -2.94 -8.32
N LYS A 128 0.48 -2.73 -9.57
CA LYS A 128 1.35 -1.60 -9.92
C LYS A 128 0.69 -0.25 -9.65
N ILE A 129 -0.58 -0.10 -10.06
CA ILE A 129 -1.35 1.14 -9.81
C ILE A 129 -1.40 1.40 -8.31
N ARG A 130 -1.74 0.38 -7.51
CA ARG A 130 -1.83 0.49 -6.06
C ARG A 130 -0.48 0.86 -5.43
N ALA A 131 0.61 0.22 -5.84
CA ALA A 131 1.94 0.53 -5.35
C ALA A 131 2.34 1.99 -5.62
N VAL A 132 2.02 2.51 -6.81
CA VAL A 132 2.28 3.92 -7.15
C VAL A 132 1.44 4.86 -6.28
N VAL A 133 0.16 4.54 -6.05
CA VAL A 133 -0.73 5.36 -5.21
C VAL A 133 -0.28 5.35 -3.75
N GLU A 134 0.14 4.19 -3.22
CA GLU A 134 0.71 4.08 -1.88
C GLU A 134 2.01 4.87 -1.74
N LEU A 135 2.85 4.90 -2.78
CA LEU A 135 4.06 5.71 -2.79
C LEU A 135 3.75 7.23 -2.77
N ILE A 136 2.74 7.68 -3.53
CA ILE A 136 2.29 9.08 -3.49
C ILE A 136 1.79 9.45 -2.09
N LEU A 137 0.99 8.57 -1.47
CA LEU A 137 0.51 8.77 -0.11
C LEU A 137 1.66 8.85 0.92
N GLU A 138 2.70 8.03 0.76
CA GLU A 138 3.85 8.05 1.67
C GLU A 138 4.67 9.33 1.51
N VAL A 139 4.89 9.79 0.27
CA VAL A 139 5.58 11.06 0.00
C VAL A 139 4.80 12.23 0.58
N GLU A 140 3.48 12.26 0.41
CA GLU A 140 2.65 13.34 0.97
C GLU A 140 2.62 13.30 2.49
N ARG A 141 2.65 12.10 3.09
CA ARG A 141 2.77 11.94 4.54
C ARG A 141 4.11 12.52 5.05
N GLN A 142 5.22 12.22 4.38
CA GLN A 142 6.54 12.77 4.73
C GLN A 142 6.59 14.29 4.60
N ARG A 143 5.93 14.84 3.57
CA ARG A 143 5.84 16.28 3.36
C ARG A 143 5.10 16.98 4.51
N ARG A 144 3.96 16.43 4.93
CA ARG A 144 3.22 16.99 6.08
C ARG A 144 4.00 16.90 7.37
N PHE A 145 4.70 15.79 7.61
CA PHE A 145 5.59 15.70 8.77
C PHE A 145 6.70 16.75 8.77
N THR A 146 7.25 17.08 7.60
CA THR A 146 8.27 18.14 7.51
C THR A 146 7.68 19.53 7.70
N GLU A 147 6.47 19.78 7.19
CA GLU A 147 5.71 21.01 7.44
C GLU A 147 5.39 21.17 8.95
N ASP A 148 4.90 20.12 9.62
CA ASP A 148 4.62 20.13 11.07
C ASP A 148 5.88 20.39 11.91
N ILE A 149 7.03 19.81 11.52
CA ILE A 149 8.33 20.09 12.17
C ILE A 149 8.73 21.55 11.96
N SER A 150 8.56 22.07 10.74
CA SER A 150 8.89 23.47 10.45
C SER A 150 8.00 24.47 11.21
N ASP A 151 6.71 24.16 11.37
CA ASP A 151 5.77 24.98 12.14
C ASP A 151 6.08 24.94 13.64
N THR A 152 6.45 23.77 14.16
CA THR A 152 6.87 23.64 15.57
C THR A 152 8.21 24.31 15.84
N GLU A 153 9.18 24.25 14.93
CA GLU A 153 10.43 25.02 14.99
C GLU A 153 10.20 26.53 14.88
N ALA A 154 9.28 26.97 14.01
CA ALA A 154 8.85 28.37 13.90
C ALA A 154 8.17 28.85 15.19
N MET A 155 7.31 28.03 15.81
CA MET A 155 6.71 28.34 17.11
C MET A 155 7.76 28.42 18.22
N LEU A 156 8.73 27.50 18.27
CA LEU A 156 9.80 27.50 19.28
C LEU A 156 10.79 28.66 19.09
N SER A 157 11.10 29.05 17.85
CA SER A 157 11.93 30.23 17.55
C SER A 157 11.19 31.54 17.84
N GLY A 158 9.89 31.63 17.53
CA GLY A 158 9.03 32.74 17.95
C GLY A 158 8.87 32.86 19.48
N PHE A 159 8.83 31.71 20.18
CA PHE A 159 8.83 31.67 21.64
C PHE A 159 10.18 32.11 22.23
N ARG A 160 11.31 31.74 21.60
CA ARG A 160 12.65 32.22 21.98
C ARG A 160 12.80 33.73 21.80
N VAL A 161 12.24 34.31 20.73
CA VAL A 161 12.26 35.77 20.50
C VAL A 161 11.32 36.51 21.48
N SER A 162 10.20 35.89 21.88
CA SER A 162 9.29 36.48 22.87
C SER A 162 9.80 36.35 24.32
N ALA A 163 10.60 35.33 24.61
CA ALA A 163 11.29 35.15 25.90
C ALA A 163 12.57 36.00 26.04
N THR A 164 13.04 36.63 24.96
CA THR A 164 14.12 37.64 24.98
C THR A 164 13.59 39.08 25.06
N ARG A 165 12.42 39.28 25.68
CA ARG A 165 12.10 40.62 26.20
C ARG A 165 13.00 40.85 27.43
N ALA A 166 14.11 41.54 27.20
CA ALA A 166 15.15 41.82 28.17
C ALA A 166 14.58 42.25 29.52
N ILE A 167 14.85 41.46 30.56
CA ILE A 167 14.72 41.90 31.95
C ILE A 167 15.83 42.94 32.14
N THR A 168 15.49 44.21 32.01
CA THR A 168 16.37 45.33 32.35
C THR A 168 16.57 45.32 33.86
N TYR A 169 17.70 44.79 34.33
CA TYR A 169 18.09 44.94 35.73
C TYR A 169 18.46 46.40 35.98
N PRO A 170 17.89 47.05 37.02
CA PRO A 170 18.29 48.40 37.37
C PRO A 170 19.76 48.41 37.81
N HIS A 171 20.56 49.21 37.12
CA HIS A 171 21.96 49.47 37.47
C HIS A 171 22.07 49.98 38.92
N PRO A 172 23.01 49.47 39.74
CA PRO A 172 23.29 50.06 41.04
C PRO A 172 23.96 51.42 40.85
N ARG A 173 23.36 52.46 41.45
CA ARG A 173 23.98 53.78 41.59
C ARG A 173 25.15 53.66 42.57
N HIS A 174 26.38 53.80 42.09
CA HIS A 174 27.50 54.10 42.97
C HIS A 174 27.73 55.62 43.04
N VAL A 175 27.70 56.09 44.28
CA VAL A 175 27.90 57.45 44.77
C VAL A 175 29.34 57.57 45.30
N GLY A 176 30.00 58.72 45.07
CA GLY A 176 31.23 59.17 45.77
C GLY A 176 32.46 59.27 44.86
N GLN A 177 32.92 60.49 44.49
CA GLN A 177 33.97 61.32 45.16
C GLN A 177 35.38 60.70 45.02
N GLN A 178 36.47 61.34 44.60
CA GLN A 178 36.87 62.76 44.45
C GLN A 178 38.08 62.88 43.48
N SER A 179 38.11 64.02 42.77
CA SER A 179 39.22 64.84 42.25
C SER A 179 40.69 64.39 42.38
N TYR A 180 41.48 64.56 41.29
CA TYR A 180 42.61 65.51 41.23
C TYR A 180 42.82 66.00 39.79
N ALA A 181 42.96 67.32 39.66
CA ALA A 181 43.24 68.04 38.43
C ALA A 181 44.76 68.13 38.19
N SER A 182 45.16 68.11 36.92
CA SER A 182 46.37 68.76 36.43
C SER A 182 46.28 68.88 34.90
N ALA A 183 45.84 70.05 34.44
CA ALA A 183 46.01 70.50 33.07
C ALA A 183 47.41 71.13 32.92
N GLY A 184 48.04 70.94 31.77
CA GLY A 184 49.31 71.59 31.43
C GLY A 184 49.73 71.35 29.99
N ASN A 185 49.17 72.14 29.09
CA ASN A 185 49.63 72.32 27.70
C ASN A 185 50.88 73.22 27.68
N SER A 186 51.87 72.94 26.84
CA SER A 186 52.65 73.98 26.14
C SER A 186 53.55 73.40 25.04
N VAL A 187 53.30 73.88 23.81
CA VAL A 187 54.21 74.15 22.66
C VAL A 187 55.15 73.06 22.18
#